data_AF-A0A8T0SPJ6-F1
#
_entry.id   AF-A0A8T0SPJ6-F1
#
_cell.length_a   1.000
_cell.length_b   1.000
_cell.length_c   1.000
_cell.angle_alpha   90.00
_cell.angle_beta   90.00
_cell.angle_gamma   90.00
#
_symmetry.space_group_name_H-M   'P 1'
#
loop_
_entity.id
_entity.type
_entity.pdbx_description
1 polymer ?
#
loop_
_entity_poly.entity_id
_entity_poly.type
_entity_poly.pdbx_seq_one_letter_code
_entity_poly.pdbx_strand_id
1 'polypeptide(L)'
;MFPDCLLQSSASDDSDHCPLILGLRDITTTKRRFHFESFWTNMDGFLDTVEAAWSSVQSHPCPMQTLSLKLKATARALQSWSQKKIGHITSQLALAKEIIHQFDIAQDSRPLQPNELWLRNNLKKHTLALTSLLRTVARLRSRIDWLKEGDANTRLFHKHARHRKKKNFIARLQEGDRILTTHEDKAAAILDFYSNLIGKESDRGRTIDLDRLDLPSFDLEALESPFSDEEVWNTIKELPSDKAPGPDGFTGRFYKTCWTVIKGDVMAALHTIWGRNFRNLWLLNSSYITLIPKKTVADQVKDFRPISLVHSFAKLVTKLLANRLASRLDQMVSPNQSAFIKKDLYRTTL
;
A
#
# COMPACT_ATOMS: atom_id res chain seq x y z
N MET A 1 -16.35 2.20 -21.00
CA MET A 1 -15.93 3.61 -21.07
C MET A 1 -14.47 3.70 -20.67
N PHE A 2 -13.66 4.25 -21.56
CA PHE A 2 -12.21 4.08 -21.68
C PHE A 2 -11.45 4.81 -20.57
N PRO A 3 -10.70 4.10 -19.70
CA PRO A 3 -10.10 4.68 -18.49
C PRO A 3 -8.81 5.47 -18.73
N ASP A 4 -8.35 5.54 -19.99
CA ASP A 4 -7.09 6.17 -20.41
C ASP A 4 -7.35 7.23 -21.49
N CYS A 5 -8.57 7.77 -21.52
CA CYS A 5 -8.98 8.82 -22.44
C CYS A 5 -9.41 10.08 -21.69
N LEU A 6 -8.98 11.23 -22.17
CA LEU A 6 -9.31 12.54 -21.61
C LEU A 6 -10.17 13.31 -22.62
N LEU A 7 -11.33 13.81 -22.20
CA LEU A 7 -12.16 14.68 -23.02
C LEU A 7 -12.01 16.12 -22.53
N GLN A 8 -11.62 17.03 -23.42
CA GLN A 8 -11.45 18.46 -23.14
C GLN A 8 -12.20 19.30 -24.16
N SER A 9 -12.72 20.44 -23.73
CA SER A 9 -13.26 21.50 -24.58
C SER A 9 -12.13 22.40 -25.07
N SER A 10 -12.04 22.66 -26.36
CA SER A 10 -11.13 23.67 -26.94
C SER A 10 -11.86 25.01 -27.11
N ALA A 11 -11.11 26.10 -27.29
CA ALA A 11 -11.69 27.41 -27.57
C ALA A 11 -12.61 27.32 -28.80
N SER A 12 -13.81 27.87 -28.66
CA SER A 12 -14.67 28.22 -29.77
C SER A 12 -14.10 29.50 -30.36
N ASP A 13 -13.39 29.39 -31.47
CA ASP A 13 -12.87 30.56 -32.18
C ASP A 13 -14.04 31.31 -32.84
N ASP A 14 -14.34 31.04 -34.11
CA ASP A 14 -15.42 31.69 -34.86
C ASP A 14 -16.73 30.86 -34.94
N SER A 15 -16.87 29.83 -34.10
CA SER A 15 -18.05 28.95 -34.07
C SER A 15 -18.78 29.04 -32.73
N ASP A 16 -20.11 29.01 -32.77
CA ASP A 16 -21.01 28.81 -31.63
C ASP A 16 -20.94 27.39 -31.02
N HIS A 17 -20.11 26.51 -31.58
CA HIS A 17 -19.84 25.18 -31.06
C HIS A 17 -18.41 25.04 -30.54
N CYS A 18 -18.28 24.49 -29.33
CA CYS A 18 -17.00 24.21 -28.69
C CYS A 18 -16.48 22.81 -29.11
N PRO A 19 -15.32 22.71 -29.79
CA PRO A 19 -14.79 21.42 -30.18
C PRO A 19 -14.38 20.59 -28.97
N LEU A 20 -14.79 19.32 -28.94
CA LEU A 20 -14.39 18.36 -27.91
C LEU A 20 -13.20 17.53 -28.40
N ILE A 21 -12.04 17.70 -27.75
CA ILE A 21 -10.82 16.93 -27.98
C ILE A 21 -10.84 15.69 -27.10
N LEU A 22 -10.80 14.50 -27.71
CA LEU A 22 -10.63 13.23 -27.01
C LEU A 22 -9.18 12.74 -27.16
N GLY A 23 -8.37 12.95 -26.13
CA GLY A 23 -7.05 12.34 -26.02
C GLY A 23 -7.17 10.84 -25.79
N LEU A 24 -6.45 10.04 -26.59
CA LEU A 24 -6.37 8.58 -26.46
C LEU A 24 -4.95 8.25 -25.98
N ARG A 25 -4.79 7.75 -24.73
CA ARG A 25 -3.51 7.36 -24.08
C ARG A 25 -2.74 8.48 -23.35
N ASP A 26 -3.42 9.44 -22.74
CA ASP A 26 -2.77 10.49 -21.91
C ASP A 26 -2.18 9.98 -20.56
N ILE A 27 -2.26 8.67 -20.32
CA ILE A 27 -1.67 8.02 -19.14
C ILE A 27 -0.43 7.26 -19.59
N THR A 28 0.75 7.84 -19.34
CA THR A 28 2.03 7.14 -19.51
C THR A 28 2.03 5.87 -18.66
N THR A 29 2.22 4.72 -19.30
CA THR A 29 2.28 3.43 -18.60
C THR A 29 3.61 3.30 -17.87
N THR A 30 3.70 3.83 -16.65
CA THR A 30 4.87 3.59 -15.79
C THR A 30 4.96 2.10 -15.44
N LYS A 31 6.20 1.60 -15.26
CA LYS A 31 6.46 0.21 -14.85
C LYS A 31 5.65 -0.12 -13.60
N ARG A 32 4.91 -1.22 -13.62
CA ARG A 32 4.10 -1.66 -12.47
C ARG A 32 5.02 -1.89 -11.27
N ARG A 33 4.72 -1.19 -10.18
CA ARG A 33 5.42 -1.34 -8.90
C ARG A 33 5.07 -2.66 -8.25
N PHE A 34 5.97 -3.15 -7.40
CA PHE A 34 5.66 -4.25 -6.51
C PHE A 34 4.58 -3.83 -5.52
N HIS A 35 3.61 -4.72 -5.32
CA HIS A 35 2.57 -4.60 -4.31
C HIS A 35 2.37 -5.99 -3.74
N PHE A 36 2.53 -6.14 -2.44
CA PHE A 36 2.24 -7.39 -1.76
C PHE A 36 0.74 -7.66 -1.85
N GLU A 37 0.37 -8.73 -2.53
CA GLU A 37 -1.02 -9.12 -2.65
C GLU A 37 -1.38 -10.05 -1.48
N SER A 38 -2.37 -9.64 -0.68
CA SER A 38 -2.66 -10.30 0.60
C SER A 38 -3.08 -11.76 0.47
N PHE A 39 -3.65 -12.15 -0.67
CA PHE A 39 -4.09 -13.53 -0.91
C PHE A 39 -2.91 -14.50 -1.12
N TRP A 40 -1.69 -14.00 -1.39
CA TRP A 40 -0.52 -14.85 -1.54
C TRP A 40 -0.24 -15.68 -0.28
N THR A 41 -0.58 -15.17 0.90
CA THR A 41 -0.35 -15.89 2.16
C THR A 41 -1.11 -17.20 2.30
N ASN A 42 -2.16 -17.39 1.48
CA ASN A 42 -3.02 -18.57 1.53
C ASN A 42 -2.71 -19.55 0.39
N MET A 43 -1.64 -19.30 -0.38
CA MET A 43 -1.27 -20.13 -1.52
C MET A 43 -0.07 -21.02 -1.17
N ASP A 44 -0.13 -22.27 -1.63
CA ASP A 44 0.95 -23.24 -1.45
C ASP A 44 2.26 -22.75 -2.10
N GLY A 45 3.36 -22.90 -1.37
CA GLY A 45 4.69 -22.46 -1.77
C GLY A 45 4.98 -20.97 -1.56
N PHE A 46 4.05 -20.20 -0.96
CA PHE A 46 4.30 -18.80 -0.62
C PHE A 46 5.45 -18.65 0.38
N LEU A 47 5.38 -19.32 1.53
CA LEU A 47 6.41 -19.24 2.56
C LEU A 47 7.76 -19.77 2.05
N ASP A 48 7.77 -20.91 1.36
CA ASP A 48 8.97 -21.48 0.74
C ASP A 48 9.66 -20.48 -0.21
N THR A 49 8.86 -19.75 -1.01
CA THR A 49 9.38 -18.71 -1.91
C THR A 49 9.98 -17.55 -1.13
N VAL A 50 9.35 -17.14 -0.02
CA VAL A 50 9.88 -16.09 0.85
C VAL A 50 11.18 -16.54 1.50
N GLU A 51 11.23 -17.73 2.07
CA GLU A 51 12.42 -18.30 2.74
C GLU A 51 13.60 -18.47 1.78
N ALA A 52 13.36 -19.04 0.60
CA ALA A 52 14.38 -19.21 -0.42
C ALA A 52 14.93 -17.86 -0.89
N ALA A 53 14.05 -16.88 -1.15
CA ALA A 53 14.46 -15.55 -1.57
C ALA A 53 15.20 -14.78 -0.46
N TRP A 54 14.74 -14.90 0.78
CA TRP A 54 15.34 -14.23 1.93
C TRP A 54 16.74 -14.78 2.23
N SER A 55 16.90 -16.10 2.12
CA SER A 55 18.17 -16.81 2.32
C SER A 55 19.14 -16.68 1.15
N SER A 56 18.66 -16.32 -0.05
CA SER A 56 19.51 -16.12 -1.24
C SER A 56 20.45 -14.93 -1.12
N VAL A 57 20.17 -14.00 -0.21
CA VAL A 57 20.97 -12.79 0.02
C VAL A 57 21.86 -12.99 1.23
N GLN A 58 23.17 -12.94 1.01
CA GLN A 58 24.16 -12.99 2.08
C GLN A 58 24.10 -11.75 2.97
N SER A 59 24.38 -11.95 4.26
CA SER A 59 24.42 -10.85 5.23
C SER A 59 25.59 -9.91 4.95
N HIS A 60 25.28 -8.62 4.83
CA HIS A 60 26.27 -7.55 4.76
C HIS A 60 26.61 -7.06 6.18
N PRO A 61 27.81 -6.51 6.44
CA PRO A 61 28.15 -5.89 7.74
C PRO A 61 27.20 -4.80 8.22
N CYS A 62 26.38 -4.23 7.32
CA CYS A 62 25.39 -3.20 7.64
C CYS A 62 23.98 -3.82 7.65
N PRO A 63 23.32 -3.97 8.82
CA PRO A 63 21.98 -4.56 8.90
C PRO A 63 20.92 -3.82 8.07
N MET A 64 21.01 -2.49 7.95
CA MET A 64 20.13 -1.70 7.08
C MET A 64 20.21 -2.14 5.61
N GLN A 65 21.44 -2.35 5.10
CA GLN A 65 21.66 -2.79 3.73
C GLN A 65 21.20 -4.24 3.53
N THR A 66 21.53 -5.13 4.47
CA THR A 66 21.07 -6.53 4.46
C THR A 66 19.55 -6.61 4.35
N LEU A 67 18.84 -5.90 5.22
CA LEU A 67 17.37 -5.89 5.21
C LEU A 67 16.81 -5.30 3.91
N SER A 68 17.39 -4.21 3.39
CA SER A 68 16.96 -3.63 2.10
C SER A 68 17.13 -4.61 0.93
N LEU A 69 18.27 -5.30 0.87
CA LEU A 69 18.57 -6.27 -0.18
C LEU A 69 17.65 -7.49 -0.10
N LYS A 70 17.43 -8.02 1.11
CA LYS A 70 16.50 -9.13 1.35
C LYS A 70 15.08 -8.79 0.95
N LEU A 71 14.56 -7.63 1.38
CA LEU A 71 13.23 -7.15 0.95
C LEU A 71 13.12 -7.03 -0.58
N LYS A 72 14.15 -6.49 -1.25
CA LYS A 72 14.18 -6.38 -2.72
C LYS A 72 14.21 -7.75 -3.41
N ALA A 73 15.00 -8.70 -2.90
CA ALA A 73 15.07 -10.05 -3.44
C ALA A 73 13.72 -10.77 -3.29
N THR A 74 13.12 -10.71 -2.11
CA THR A 74 11.80 -11.28 -1.84
C THR A 74 10.70 -10.65 -2.70
N ALA A 75 10.71 -9.33 -2.89
CA ALA A 75 9.76 -8.67 -3.79
C ALA A 75 9.85 -9.22 -5.23
N ARG A 76 11.08 -9.34 -5.77
CA ARG A 76 11.30 -9.89 -7.13
C ARG A 76 10.90 -11.36 -7.23
N ALA A 77 11.25 -12.17 -6.23
CA ALA A 77 10.91 -13.58 -6.19
C ALA A 77 9.40 -13.80 -6.12
N LEU A 78 8.69 -13.06 -5.25
CA LEU A 78 7.23 -13.12 -5.16
C LEU A 78 6.55 -12.64 -6.44
N GLN A 79 7.06 -11.61 -7.12
CA GLN A 79 6.54 -11.20 -8.43
C GLN A 79 6.69 -12.31 -9.48
N SER A 80 7.86 -12.93 -9.55
CA SER A 80 8.15 -14.02 -10.48
C SER A 80 7.28 -15.26 -10.19
N TRP A 81 7.21 -15.67 -8.92
CA TRP A 81 6.38 -16.78 -8.46
C TRP A 81 4.90 -16.52 -8.71
N SER A 82 4.41 -15.33 -8.35
CA SER A 82 3.03 -14.93 -8.61
C SER A 82 2.73 -14.93 -10.10
N GLN A 83 3.62 -14.44 -10.96
CA GLN A 83 3.38 -14.45 -12.40
C GLN A 83 3.27 -15.88 -12.95
N LYS A 84 4.13 -16.81 -12.48
CA LYS A 84 4.10 -18.22 -12.88
C LYS A 84 2.86 -18.96 -12.39
N LYS A 85 2.38 -18.67 -11.17
CA LYS A 85 1.21 -19.34 -10.57
C LYS A 85 -0.13 -18.69 -10.98
N ILE A 86 -0.22 -17.36 -10.88
CA ILE A 86 -1.47 -16.58 -11.07
C ILE A 86 -1.65 -16.09 -12.49
N GLY A 87 -0.56 -15.79 -13.22
CA GLY A 87 -0.64 -15.29 -14.60
C GLY A 87 -1.47 -16.18 -15.51
N HIS A 88 -1.50 -17.49 -15.23
CA HIS A 88 -2.27 -18.47 -15.97
C HIS A 88 -3.68 -18.73 -15.42
N ILE A 89 -4.12 -18.15 -14.30
CA ILE A 89 -5.43 -18.50 -13.69
C ILE A 89 -6.60 -18.21 -14.63
N THR A 90 -6.57 -17.09 -15.35
CA THR A 90 -7.65 -16.75 -16.30
C THR A 90 -7.69 -17.72 -17.48
N SER A 91 -6.52 -18.07 -18.04
CA SER A 91 -6.39 -19.08 -19.09
C SER A 91 -6.76 -20.48 -18.61
N GLN A 92 -6.33 -20.88 -17.40
CA GLN A 92 -6.68 -22.16 -16.77
C GLN A 92 -8.19 -22.24 -16.51
N LEU A 93 -8.82 -21.16 -16.07
CA LEU A 93 -10.26 -21.10 -15.86
C LEU A 93 -11.01 -21.21 -17.20
N ALA A 94 -10.54 -20.54 -18.25
CA ALA A 94 -11.13 -20.63 -19.59
C ALA A 94 -11.01 -22.05 -20.15
N LEU A 95 -9.82 -22.66 -20.06
CA LEU A 95 -9.57 -24.03 -20.52
C LEU A 95 -10.39 -25.05 -19.74
N ALA A 96 -10.45 -24.93 -18.41
CA ALA A 96 -11.25 -25.83 -17.57
C ALA A 96 -12.75 -25.74 -17.91
N LYS A 97 -13.27 -24.54 -18.17
CA LYS A 97 -14.66 -24.34 -18.61
C LYS A 97 -14.91 -24.94 -19.98
N GLU A 98 -13.98 -24.78 -20.92
CA GLU A 98 -14.09 -25.37 -22.26
C GLU A 98 -14.14 -26.89 -22.19
N ILE A 99 -13.23 -27.52 -21.45
CA ILE A 99 -13.23 -28.99 -21.28
C ILE A 99 -14.51 -29.49 -20.61
N ILE A 100 -15.01 -28.78 -19.58
CA ILE A 100 -16.31 -29.12 -18.96
C ILE A 100 -17.44 -29.02 -19.99
N HIS A 101 -17.45 -27.97 -20.81
CA HIS A 101 -18.46 -27.77 -21.84
C HIS A 101 -18.44 -28.90 -22.89
N GLN A 102 -17.25 -29.32 -23.33
CA GLN A 102 -17.11 -30.46 -24.25
C GLN A 102 -17.64 -31.76 -23.63
N PHE A 103 -17.40 -32.00 -22.33
CA PHE A 103 -18.01 -33.13 -21.64
C PHE A 103 -19.53 -33.01 -21.48
N ASP A 104 -20.06 -31.80 -21.27
CA ASP A 104 -21.50 -31.56 -21.20
C ASP A 104 -22.16 -31.87 -22.55
N ILE A 105 -21.56 -31.44 -23.68
CA ILE A 105 -22.01 -31.80 -25.03
C ILE A 105 -21.96 -33.32 -25.26
N ALA A 106 -20.87 -33.98 -24.82
CA ALA A 106 -20.74 -35.43 -24.97
C ALA A 106 -21.81 -36.19 -24.16
N GLN A 107 -22.23 -35.68 -23.00
CA GLN A 107 -23.29 -36.26 -22.17
C GLN A 107 -24.65 -36.29 -22.87
N ASP A 108 -24.92 -35.34 -23.77
CA ASP A 108 -26.18 -35.28 -24.51
C ASP A 108 -26.29 -36.43 -25.53
N SER A 109 -25.15 -36.97 -25.99
CA SER A 109 -25.10 -38.02 -27.02
C SER A 109 -24.74 -39.40 -26.47
N ARG A 110 -23.99 -39.48 -25.37
CA ARG A 110 -23.54 -40.74 -24.75
C ARG A 110 -23.25 -40.60 -23.25
N PRO A 111 -23.28 -41.70 -22.47
CA PRO A 111 -22.72 -41.67 -21.12
C PRO A 111 -21.21 -41.36 -21.15
N LEU A 112 -20.75 -40.59 -20.16
CA LEU A 112 -19.32 -40.35 -19.94
C LEU A 112 -18.65 -41.60 -19.37
N GLN A 113 -17.43 -41.86 -19.83
CA GLN A 113 -16.58 -42.89 -19.27
C GLN A 113 -16.16 -42.52 -17.83
N PRO A 114 -15.83 -43.50 -16.95
CA PRO A 114 -15.48 -43.22 -15.56
C PRO A 114 -14.34 -42.20 -15.38
N ASN A 115 -13.34 -42.23 -16.25
CA ASN A 115 -12.22 -41.28 -16.26
C ASN A 115 -12.64 -39.86 -16.70
N GLU A 116 -13.52 -39.74 -17.69
CA GLU A 116 -14.08 -38.46 -18.15
C GLU A 116 -14.94 -37.82 -17.05
N LEU A 117 -15.79 -38.63 -16.39
CA LEU A 117 -16.62 -38.20 -15.27
C LEU A 117 -15.75 -37.73 -14.09
N TRP A 118 -14.70 -38.49 -13.77
CA TRP A 118 -13.72 -38.11 -12.74
C TRP A 118 -13.04 -36.78 -13.07
N LEU A 119 -12.56 -36.61 -14.30
CA LEU A 119 -11.87 -35.39 -14.74
C LEU A 119 -12.82 -34.19 -14.69
N ARG A 120 -14.03 -34.33 -15.23
CA ARG A 120 -15.08 -33.29 -15.18
C ARG A 120 -15.37 -32.86 -13.74
N ASN A 121 -15.54 -33.82 -12.82
CA ASN A 121 -15.81 -33.52 -11.42
C ASN A 121 -14.64 -32.77 -10.76
N ASN A 122 -13.40 -33.14 -11.06
CA ASN A 122 -12.23 -32.42 -10.57
C ASN A 122 -12.10 -31.02 -11.17
N LEU A 123 -12.34 -30.87 -12.48
CA LEU A 123 -12.32 -29.57 -13.14
C LEU A 123 -13.40 -28.63 -12.58
N LYS A 124 -14.59 -29.14 -12.24
CA LYS A 124 -15.64 -28.34 -11.58
C LYS A 124 -15.18 -27.81 -10.23
N LYS A 125 -14.56 -28.66 -9.38
CA LYS A 125 -13.96 -28.24 -8.10
C LYS A 125 -12.85 -27.21 -8.31
N HIS A 126 -11.96 -27.44 -9.27
CA HIS A 126 -10.87 -26.52 -9.60
C HIS A 126 -11.38 -25.16 -10.09
N THR A 127 -12.40 -25.16 -10.96
CA THR A 127 -13.05 -23.94 -11.47
C THR A 127 -13.67 -23.12 -10.33
N LEU A 128 -14.31 -23.77 -9.35
CA LEU A 128 -14.83 -23.10 -8.15
C LEU A 128 -13.73 -22.42 -7.35
N ALA A 129 -12.61 -23.11 -7.11
CA ALA A 129 -11.45 -22.56 -6.39
C ALA A 129 -10.84 -21.34 -7.12
N LEU A 130 -10.58 -21.47 -8.43
CA LEU A 130 -10.05 -20.39 -9.25
C LEU A 130 -10.98 -19.17 -9.29
N THR A 131 -12.29 -19.40 -9.40
CA THR A 131 -13.28 -18.30 -9.42
C THR A 131 -13.36 -17.61 -8.05
N SER A 132 -13.27 -18.37 -6.96
CA SER A 132 -13.17 -17.82 -5.60
C SER A 132 -11.94 -16.93 -5.43
N LEU A 133 -10.78 -17.40 -5.91
CA LEU A 133 -9.54 -16.63 -5.88
C LEU A 133 -9.66 -15.32 -6.67
N LEU A 134 -10.16 -15.36 -7.91
CA LEU A 134 -10.38 -14.15 -8.72
C LEU A 134 -11.33 -13.15 -8.05
N ARG A 135 -12.36 -13.62 -7.32
CA ARG A 135 -13.25 -12.76 -6.54
C ARG A 135 -12.52 -12.08 -5.40
N THR A 136 -11.70 -12.81 -4.65
CA THR A 136 -10.85 -12.25 -3.58
C THR A 136 -9.89 -11.19 -4.14
N VAL A 137 -9.25 -11.46 -5.28
CA VAL A 137 -8.40 -10.47 -5.97
C VAL A 137 -9.20 -9.22 -6.35
N ALA A 138 -10.39 -9.37 -6.93
CA ALA A 138 -11.22 -8.24 -7.33
C ALA A 138 -11.68 -7.39 -6.13
N ARG A 139 -12.05 -8.03 -5.02
CA ARG A 139 -12.44 -7.36 -3.77
C ARG A 139 -11.29 -6.54 -3.20
N LEU A 140 -10.10 -7.13 -3.06
CA LEU A 140 -8.90 -6.45 -2.55
C LEU A 140 -8.56 -5.21 -3.39
N ARG A 141 -8.68 -5.31 -4.71
CA ARG A 141 -8.46 -4.18 -5.63
C ARG A 141 -9.52 -3.09 -5.53
N SER A 142 -10.74 -3.42 -5.11
CA SER A 142 -11.83 -2.44 -4.95
C SER A 142 -11.74 -1.60 -3.69
N ARG A 143 -11.00 -2.06 -2.67
CA ARG A 143 -10.89 -1.43 -1.34
C ARG A 143 -12.24 -1.18 -0.66
N ILE A 144 -13.19 -2.11 -0.83
CA ILE A 144 -14.47 -2.15 -0.13
C ILE A 144 -14.33 -3.08 1.08
N ASP A 145 -14.49 -2.53 2.28
CA ASP A 145 -14.27 -3.24 3.54
C ASP A 145 -15.56 -3.69 4.25
N TRP A 146 -16.73 -3.17 3.85
CA TRP A 146 -18.03 -3.49 4.48
C TRP A 146 -18.75 -4.72 3.90
N LEU A 147 -18.29 -5.24 2.76
CA LEU A 147 -18.87 -6.43 2.13
C LEU A 147 -18.18 -7.67 2.70
N LYS A 148 -18.89 -8.44 3.54
CA LYS A 148 -18.40 -9.70 4.12
C LYS A 148 -18.54 -10.86 3.12
N GLU A 149 -17.85 -11.97 3.40
CA GLU A 149 -17.85 -13.17 2.56
C GLU A 149 -19.29 -13.65 2.29
N GLY A 150 -19.68 -13.66 1.01
CA GLY A 150 -21.03 -14.05 0.57
C GLY A 150 -21.53 -13.26 -0.65
N ASP A 151 -21.16 -11.98 -0.76
CA ASP A 151 -21.62 -11.14 -1.86
C ASP A 151 -20.75 -11.28 -3.12
N ALA A 152 -21.28 -12.00 -4.11
CA ALA A 152 -20.58 -12.46 -5.30
C ALA A 152 -20.44 -11.41 -6.43
N ASN A 153 -20.65 -10.12 -6.18
CA ASN A 153 -20.76 -9.14 -7.26
C ASN A 153 -19.41 -8.51 -7.67
N THR A 154 -18.64 -9.22 -8.50
CA THR A 154 -17.39 -8.69 -9.11
C THR A 154 -17.64 -7.42 -9.93
N ARG A 155 -18.82 -7.26 -10.55
CA ARG A 155 -19.16 -6.05 -11.32
C ARG A 155 -19.21 -4.80 -10.43
N LEU A 156 -19.72 -4.92 -9.19
CA LEU A 156 -19.67 -3.84 -8.21
C LEU A 156 -18.23 -3.45 -7.87
N PHE A 157 -17.39 -4.43 -7.54
CA PHE A 157 -15.97 -4.21 -7.24
C PHE A 157 -15.23 -3.53 -8.38
N HIS A 158 -15.47 -3.96 -9.63
CA HIS A 158 -14.89 -3.33 -10.81
C HIS A 158 -15.41 -1.90 -11.04
N LYS A 159 -16.71 -1.65 -10.87
CA LYS A 159 -17.29 -0.29 -10.97
C LYS A 159 -16.68 0.65 -9.93
N HIS A 160 -16.56 0.20 -8.68
CA HIS A 160 -15.99 1.00 -7.59
C HIS A 160 -14.51 1.29 -7.82
N ALA A 161 -13.71 0.28 -8.19
CA ALA A 161 -12.30 0.47 -8.54
C ALA A 161 -12.11 1.48 -9.69
N ARG A 162 -12.95 1.40 -10.73
CA ARG A 162 -12.94 2.36 -11.85
C ARG A 162 -13.32 3.78 -11.40
N HIS A 163 -14.37 3.91 -10.58
CA HIS A 163 -14.76 5.20 -10.03
C HIS A 163 -13.63 5.83 -9.22
N ARG A 164 -12.95 5.07 -8.35
CA ARG A 164 -11.77 5.54 -7.59
C ARG A 164 -10.62 5.94 -8.52
N LYS A 165 -10.33 5.15 -9.57
CA LYS A 165 -9.30 5.49 -10.57
C LYS A 165 -9.63 6.84 -11.22
N LYS A 166 -10.90 7.06 -11.62
CA LYS A 166 -11.36 8.31 -12.23
C LYS A 166 -11.27 9.48 -11.24
N LYS A 167 -11.76 9.31 -10.00
CA LYS A 167 -11.75 10.36 -8.97
C LYS A 167 -10.33 10.81 -8.60
N ASN A 168 -9.38 9.88 -8.56
CA ASN A 168 -8.00 10.17 -8.20
C ASN A 168 -7.14 10.59 -9.41
N PHE A 169 -7.69 10.57 -10.62
CA PHE A 169 -6.96 10.97 -11.82
C PHE A 169 -6.92 12.50 -11.90
N ILE A 170 -5.71 13.07 -11.83
CA ILE A 170 -5.49 14.50 -11.98
C ILE A 170 -5.33 14.78 -13.48
N ALA A 171 -6.42 15.16 -14.13
CA ALA A 171 -6.42 15.46 -15.56
C ALA A 171 -5.58 16.70 -15.87
N ARG A 172 -5.84 17.80 -15.16
CA ARG A 172 -5.15 19.09 -15.30
C ARG A 172 -4.91 19.73 -13.95
N LEU A 173 -3.93 20.63 -13.88
CA LEU A 173 -3.74 21.57 -12.78
C LEU A 173 -3.74 23.00 -13.32
N GLN A 174 -4.29 23.94 -12.56
CA GLN A 174 -4.27 25.36 -12.88
C GLN A 174 -3.31 26.07 -11.91
N GLU A 175 -2.39 26.83 -12.49
CA GLU A 175 -1.40 27.66 -11.79
C GLU A 175 -1.48 29.08 -12.35
N GLY A 176 -2.19 29.96 -11.64
CA GLY A 176 -2.58 31.27 -12.18
C GLY A 176 -3.44 31.09 -13.45
N ASP A 177 -2.97 31.67 -14.55
CA ASP A 177 -3.62 31.58 -15.87
C ASP A 177 -3.14 30.38 -16.71
N ARG A 178 -2.12 29.64 -16.25
CA ARG A 178 -1.60 28.46 -16.96
C ARG A 178 -2.36 27.19 -16.57
N ILE A 179 -2.69 26.39 -17.58
CA ILE A 179 -3.25 25.04 -17.43
C ILE A 179 -2.16 24.02 -17.75
N LEU A 180 -1.80 23.22 -16.75
CA LEU A 180 -0.82 22.14 -16.83
C LEU A 180 -1.53 20.82 -17.11
N THR A 181 -1.19 20.16 -18.20
CA THR A 181 -1.81 18.89 -18.64
C THR A 181 -0.85 17.71 -18.64
N THR A 182 0.44 17.95 -18.96
CA THR A 182 1.49 16.93 -19.00
C THR A 182 1.82 16.40 -17.60
N HIS A 183 2.34 15.16 -17.51
CA HIS A 183 2.66 14.58 -16.21
C HIS A 183 3.83 15.32 -15.55
N GLU A 184 4.84 15.65 -16.34
CA GLU A 184 6.08 16.32 -15.92
C GLU A 184 5.79 17.71 -15.36
N ASP A 185 4.99 18.53 -16.06
CA ASP A 185 4.64 19.88 -15.60
C ASP A 185 3.80 19.82 -14.32
N LYS A 186 2.83 18.91 -14.26
CA LYS A 186 2.03 18.69 -13.05
C LYS A 186 2.93 18.30 -11.87
N ALA A 187 3.86 17.36 -12.08
CA ALA A 187 4.78 16.90 -11.04
C ALA A 187 5.71 18.02 -10.55
N ALA A 188 6.23 18.84 -11.47
CA ALA A 188 7.08 19.99 -11.15
C ALA A 188 6.32 21.04 -10.34
N ALA A 189 5.12 21.44 -10.78
CA ALA A 189 4.29 22.42 -10.06
C ALA A 189 3.89 21.93 -8.66
N ILE A 190 3.57 20.63 -8.52
CA ILE A 190 3.29 20.03 -7.21
C ILE A 190 4.52 20.10 -6.30
N LEU A 191 5.70 19.72 -6.83
CA LEU A 191 6.94 19.72 -6.06
C LEU A 191 7.27 21.13 -5.58
N ASP A 192 7.28 22.11 -6.50
CA ASP A 192 7.59 23.50 -6.19
C ASP A 192 6.62 24.06 -5.13
N PHE A 193 5.30 23.87 -5.33
CA PHE A 193 4.29 24.33 -4.38
C PHE A 193 4.53 23.80 -2.96
N TYR A 194 4.74 22.48 -2.79
CA TYR A 194 4.92 21.90 -1.45
C TYR A 194 6.30 22.18 -0.87
N SER A 195 7.34 22.27 -1.68
CA SER A 195 8.67 22.70 -1.25
C SER A 195 8.62 24.13 -0.70
N ASN A 196 7.91 25.03 -1.37
CA ASN A 196 7.73 26.41 -0.91
C ASN A 196 6.78 26.51 0.30
N LEU A 197 5.74 25.66 0.36
CA LEU A 197 4.80 25.63 1.48
C LEU A 197 5.44 25.17 2.81
N ILE A 198 6.31 24.16 2.75
CA ILE A 198 7.06 23.69 3.94
C ILE A 198 8.07 24.76 4.40
N GLY A 199 8.46 25.65 3.48
CA GLY A 199 9.36 26.78 3.74
C GLY A 199 10.82 26.40 3.58
N LYS A 200 11.67 27.42 3.64
CA LYS A 200 13.12 27.28 3.70
C LYS A 200 13.60 27.66 5.09
N GLU A 201 14.69 27.04 5.54
CA GLU A 201 15.37 27.47 6.75
C GLU A 201 15.77 28.94 6.60
N SER A 202 15.45 29.74 7.62
CA SER A 202 15.82 31.15 7.70
C SER A 202 16.54 31.37 9.01
N ASP A 203 17.54 32.24 8.99
CA ASP A 203 18.25 32.63 10.21
C ASP A 203 17.28 33.30 11.16
N ARG A 204 17.20 32.74 12.36
CA ARG A 204 16.33 33.25 13.42
C ARG A 204 17.18 34.13 14.32
N GLY A 205 16.90 35.44 14.35
CA GLY A 205 17.60 36.36 15.26
C GLY A 205 17.26 36.16 16.74
N ARG A 206 16.30 35.29 17.06
CA ARG A 206 15.84 34.98 18.43
C ARG A 206 15.46 33.51 18.51
N THR A 207 15.71 32.90 19.66
CA THR A 207 15.26 31.54 20.00
C THR A 207 14.52 31.56 21.33
N ILE A 208 13.77 30.50 21.61
CA ILE A 208 13.13 30.28 22.91
C ILE A 208 14.19 29.65 23.82
N ASP A 209 14.40 30.26 24.98
CA ASP A 209 15.19 29.69 26.06
C ASP A 209 14.32 28.68 26.82
N LEU A 210 14.44 27.40 26.49
CA LEU A 210 13.62 26.33 27.07
C LEU A 210 13.87 26.17 28.57
N ASP A 211 15.06 26.55 29.06
CA ASP A 211 15.43 26.43 30.47
C ASP A 211 14.67 27.44 31.34
N ARG A 212 14.14 28.52 30.74
CA ARG A 212 13.30 29.53 31.43
C ARG A 212 11.82 29.20 31.44
N LEU A 213 11.39 28.11 30.80
CA LEU A 213 9.98 27.76 30.70
C LEU A 213 9.45 26.95 31.89
N ASP A 214 10.27 26.73 32.94
CA ASP A 214 9.94 25.94 34.14
C ASP A 214 9.19 24.64 33.80
N LEU A 215 9.64 23.95 32.74
CA LEU A 215 8.97 22.76 32.25
C LEU A 215 9.13 21.60 33.25
N PRO A 216 8.06 20.83 33.53
CA PRO A 216 8.15 19.67 34.39
C PRO A 216 9.12 18.64 33.80
N SER A 217 10.02 18.13 34.64
CA SER A 217 10.91 17.02 34.29
C SER A 217 10.23 15.69 34.53
N PHE A 218 10.36 14.76 33.58
CA PHE A 218 9.82 13.41 33.67
C PHE A 218 10.95 12.41 33.50
N ASP A 219 10.94 11.34 34.30
CA ASP A 219 11.81 10.19 34.07
C ASP A 219 11.29 9.38 32.88
N LEU A 220 12.05 9.44 31.79
CA LEU A 220 11.76 8.78 30.51
C LEU A 220 12.81 7.74 30.14
N GLU A 221 13.71 7.35 31.05
CA GLU A 221 14.82 6.44 30.77
C GLU A 221 14.33 5.09 30.22
N ALA A 222 13.18 4.61 30.72
CA ALA A 222 12.53 3.40 30.23
C ALA A 222 12.22 3.42 28.72
N LEU A 223 11.98 4.60 28.13
CA LEU A 223 11.71 4.75 26.69
C LEU A 223 12.95 4.53 25.82
N GLU A 224 14.15 4.63 26.41
CA GLU A 224 15.44 4.42 25.76
C GLU A 224 15.94 2.97 25.83
N SER A 225 15.20 2.05 26.45
CA SER A 225 15.57 0.63 26.52
C SER A 225 15.73 -0.01 25.13
N PRO A 226 16.61 -1.01 24.94
CA PRO A 226 16.67 -1.76 23.68
C PRO A 226 15.32 -2.37 23.31
N PHE A 227 15.00 -2.45 22.01
CA PHE A 227 13.77 -3.11 21.56
C PHE A 227 13.82 -4.61 21.86
N SER A 228 12.80 -5.12 22.55
CA SER A 228 12.64 -6.55 22.80
C SER A 228 11.89 -7.24 21.65
N ASP A 229 12.16 -8.53 21.44
CA ASP A 229 11.45 -9.33 20.45
C ASP A 229 9.93 -9.31 20.66
N GLU A 230 9.51 -9.35 21.92
CA GLU A 230 8.10 -9.35 22.32
C GLU A 230 7.44 -8.01 22.00
N GLU A 231 8.09 -6.90 22.33
CA GLU A 231 7.60 -5.55 22.02
C GLU A 231 7.39 -5.36 20.51
N VAL A 232 8.37 -5.79 19.72
CA VAL A 232 8.33 -5.69 18.26
C VAL A 232 7.22 -6.58 17.71
N TRP A 233 7.10 -7.81 18.21
CA TRP A 233 6.06 -8.72 17.77
C TRP A 233 4.66 -8.25 18.14
N ASN A 234 4.45 -7.73 19.34
CA ASN A 234 3.19 -7.13 19.78
C ASN A 234 2.79 -5.96 18.88
N THR A 235 3.75 -5.10 18.55
CA THR A 235 3.52 -4.00 17.61
C THR A 235 3.14 -4.51 16.22
N ILE A 236 3.82 -5.54 15.70
CA ILE A 236 3.50 -6.14 14.39
C ILE A 236 2.08 -6.74 14.39
N LYS A 237 1.67 -7.42 15.47
CA LYS A 237 0.31 -7.99 15.60
C LYS A 237 -0.77 -6.91 15.49
N GLU A 238 -0.53 -5.73 16.06
CA GLU A 238 -1.45 -4.58 16.00
C GLU A 238 -1.46 -3.85 14.66
N LEU A 239 -0.44 -4.02 13.82
CA LEU A 239 -0.39 -3.34 12.52
C LEU A 239 -1.60 -3.72 11.64
N PRO A 240 -2.27 -2.76 10.98
CA PRO A 240 -3.30 -3.08 10.01
C PRO A 240 -2.75 -3.92 8.86
N SER A 241 -3.36 -5.08 8.62
CA SER A 241 -2.82 -6.09 7.69
C SER A 241 -2.74 -5.59 6.24
N ASP A 242 -3.78 -4.91 5.76
CA ASP A 242 -3.96 -4.62 4.34
C ASP A 242 -3.98 -3.12 3.99
N LYS A 243 -3.37 -2.26 4.82
CA LYS A 243 -3.22 -0.83 4.50
C LYS A 243 -2.32 -0.62 3.27
N ALA A 244 -2.47 0.54 2.62
CA ALA A 244 -1.67 0.90 1.46
C ALA A 244 -0.16 0.85 1.80
N PRO A 245 0.65 0.13 1.00
CA PRO A 245 2.08 0.00 1.23
C PRO A 245 2.85 1.23 0.73
N GLY A 246 4.06 1.39 1.26
CA GLY A 246 5.05 2.36 0.80
C GLY A 246 5.80 1.92 -0.45
N PRO A 247 7.00 2.49 -0.70
CA PRO A 247 7.80 2.21 -1.89
C PRO A 247 8.26 0.77 -2.07
N ASP A 248 8.40 0.08 -0.96
CA ASP A 248 8.80 -1.32 -0.87
C ASP A 248 7.66 -2.30 -1.12
N GLY A 249 6.41 -1.83 -1.20
CA GLY A 249 5.25 -2.66 -1.58
C GLY A 249 4.77 -3.64 -0.51
N PHE A 250 5.46 -3.82 0.62
CA PHE A 250 5.07 -4.72 1.70
C PHE A 250 4.00 -4.11 2.62
N THR A 251 3.13 -4.97 3.15
CA THR A 251 2.02 -4.60 4.04
C THR A 251 2.19 -5.20 5.44
N GLY A 252 1.37 -4.79 6.41
CA GLY A 252 1.40 -5.38 7.75
C GLY A 252 1.17 -6.90 7.73
N ARG A 253 0.43 -7.41 6.73
CA ARG A 253 0.22 -8.84 6.54
C ARG A 253 1.53 -9.59 6.28
N PHE A 254 2.42 -9.04 5.46
CA PHE A 254 3.73 -9.65 5.20
C PHE A 254 4.51 -9.84 6.50
N TYR A 255 4.59 -8.80 7.35
CA TYR A 255 5.29 -8.87 8.63
C TYR A 255 4.68 -9.91 9.58
N LYS A 256 3.35 -10.02 9.62
CA LYS A 256 2.66 -11.00 10.47
C LYS A 256 2.91 -12.43 10.00
N THR A 257 2.80 -12.68 8.69
CA THR A 257 2.87 -14.03 8.13
C THR A 257 4.32 -14.53 8.05
N CYS A 258 5.26 -13.66 7.72
CA CYS A 258 6.66 -14.05 7.46
C CYS A 258 7.58 -13.79 8.67
N TRP A 259 7.04 -13.52 9.86
CA TRP A 259 7.84 -13.11 11.02
C TRP A 259 8.94 -14.11 11.36
N THR A 260 8.65 -15.41 11.34
CA THR A 260 9.61 -16.47 11.61
C THR A 260 10.83 -16.42 10.69
N VAL A 261 10.66 -15.94 9.45
CA VAL A 261 11.71 -15.84 8.44
C VAL A 261 12.48 -14.53 8.59
N ILE A 262 11.77 -13.41 8.78
CA ILE A 262 12.37 -12.06 8.69
C ILE A 262 12.86 -11.51 10.04
N LYS A 263 12.46 -12.14 11.16
CA LYS A 263 12.69 -11.65 12.54
C LYS A 263 14.13 -11.22 12.77
N GLY A 264 15.10 -12.09 12.46
CA GLY A 264 16.51 -11.84 12.74
C GLY A 264 17.02 -10.54 12.09
N ASP A 265 16.77 -10.36 10.80
CA ASP A 265 17.24 -9.18 10.07
C ASP A 265 16.47 -7.91 10.47
N VAL A 266 15.18 -8.02 10.79
CA VAL A 266 14.38 -6.88 11.30
C VAL A 266 14.87 -6.44 12.67
N MET A 267 15.14 -7.37 13.59
CA MET A 267 15.67 -7.05 14.91
C MET A 267 17.07 -6.44 14.84
N ALA A 268 17.97 -7.02 14.04
CA ALA A 268 19.31 -6.45 13.83
C ALA A 268 19.26 -5.01 13.28
N ALA A 269 18.33 -4.74 12.37
CA ALA A 269 18.08 -3.41 11.85
C ALA A 269 17.55 -2.46 12.93
N LEU A 270 16.60 -2.89 13.76
CA LEU A 270 16.07 -2.08 14.87
C LEU A 270 17.15 -1.77 15.92
N HIS A 271 18.00 -2.73 16.28
CA HIS A 271 19.11 -2.50 17.21
C HIS A 271 20.17 -1.55 16.65
N THR A 272 20.38 -1.55 15.33
CA THR A 272 21.27 -0.58 14.67
C THR A 272 20.75 0.85 14.83
N ILE A 273 19.44 1.05 14.68
CA ILE A 273 18.76 2.35 14.92
C ILE A 273 18.88 2.75 16.39
N TRP A 274 18.64 1.81 17.30
CA TRP A 274 18.75 2.03 18.74
C TRP A 274 20.17 2.47 19.15
N GLY A 275 21.19 1.83 18.58
CA GLY A 275 22.61 2.22 18.74
C GLY A 275 23.00 3.53 18.05
N ARG A 276 22.02 4.37 17.64
CA ARG A 276 22.20 5.67 16.98
C ARG A 276 23.00 5.61 15.68
N ASN A 277 23.03 4.44 15.03
CA ASN A 277 23.70 4.27 13.74
C ASN A 277 22.68 4.34 12.60
N PHE A 278 22.60 5.51 11.96
CA PHE A 278 21.65 5.76 10.88
C PHE A 278 22.24 5.55 9.48
N ARG A 279 23.44 4.96 9.37
CA ARG A 279 24.08 4.72 8.07
C ARG A 279 23.16 3.87 7.20
N ASN A 280 22.94 4.33 5.97
CA ASN A 280 22.07 3.69 4.98
C ASN A 280 20.57 3.58 5.35
N LEU A 281 20.09 4.29 6.38
CA LEU A 281 18.66 4.31 6.72
C LEU A 281 17.79 4.79 5.55
N TRP A 282 18.32 5.66 4.68
CA TRP A 282 17.64 6.15 3.46
C TRP A 282 17.17 5.02 2.54
N LEU A 283 17.79 3.84 2.58
CA LEU A 283 17.36 2.65 1.82
C LEU A 283 16.01 2.08 2.29
N LEU A 284 15.64 2.34 3.55
CA LEU A 284 14.48 1.80 4.23
C LEU A 284 13.53 2.90 4.75
N ASN A 285 13.81 4.17 4.42
CA ASN A 285 13.08 5.35 4.85
C ASN A 285 12.72 6.27 3.68
N SER A 286 12.34 5.67 2.55
CA SER A 286 11.74 6.41 1.43
C SER A 286 10.23 6.50 1.58
N SER A 287 9.60 7.45 0.90
CA SER A 287 8.14 7.57 0.85
C SER A 287 7.66 7.95 -0.54
N TYR A 288 6.43 7.54 -0.87
CA TYR A 288 5.72 8.08 -2.03
C TYR A 288 4.72 9.13 -1.57
N ILE A 289 4.67 10.26 -2.26
CA ILE A 289 3.61 11.24 -2.08
C ILE A 289 2.48 10.89 -3.03
N THR A 290 1.30 10.62 -2.48
CA THR A 290 0.06 10.47 -3.24
C THR A 290 -0.86 11.63 -2.94
N LEU A 291 -1.46 12.21 -3.98
CA LEU A 291 -2.41 13.29 -3.85
C LEU A 291 -3.84 12.76 -3.79
N ILE A 292 -4.62 13.26 -2.82
CA ILE A 292 -6.05 12.98 -2.71
C ILE A 292 -6.84 14.30 -2.84
N PRO A 293 -7.84 14.39 -3.72
CA PRO A 293 -8.64 15.60 -3.87
C PRO A 293 -9.43 15.90 -2.59
N LYS A 294 -9.40 17.16 -2.13
CA LYS A 294 -10.17 17.67 -0.97
C LYS A 294 -11.63 17.95 -1.32
N LYS A 295 -11.90 18.32 -2.57
CA LYS A 295 -13.23 18.65 -3.13
C LYS A 295 -13.48 17.90 -4.44
N THR A 296 -14.73 17.92 -4.91
CA THR A 296 -15.16 17.24 -6.14
C THR A 296 -14.51 17.81 -7.41
N VAL A 297 -14.40 19.14 -7.47
CA VAL A 297 -13.73 19.87 -8.56
C VAL A 297 -12.41 20.40 -8.01
N ALA A 298 -11.36 19.58 -8.12
CA ALA A 298 -10.01 19.93 -7.72
C ALA A 298 -9.18 20.25 -8.97
N ASP A 299 -8.81 21.52 -9.12
CA ASP A 299 -8.09 22.05 -10.26
C ASP A 299 -6.78 22.75 -9.86
N GLN A 300 -6.60 23.19 -8.61
CA GLN A 300 -5.35 23.78 -8.13
C GLN A 300 -4.56 22.81 -7.25
N VAL A 301 -3.22 22.96 -7.16
CA VAL A 301 -2.36 22.10 -6.31
C VAL A 301 -2.84 22.07 -4.85
N LYS A 302 -3.27 23.23 -4.33
CA LYS A 302 -3.78 23.39 -2.96
C LYS A 302 -5.06 22.60 -2.68
N ASP A 303 -5.80 22.21 -3.71
CA ASP A 303 -7.04 21.44 -3.61
C ASP A 303 -6.78 19.95 -3.38
N PHE A 304 -5.53 19.53 -3.44
CA PHE A 304 -5.11 18.19 -3.12
C PHE A 304 -4.49 18.15 -1.72
N ARG A 305 -4.68 17.04 -1.01
CA ARG A 305 -3.98 16.73 0.23
C ARG A 305 -2.84 15.76 -0.11
N PRO A 306 -1.59 16.07 0.26
CA PRO A 306 -0.50 15.14 0.10
C PRO A 306 -0.58 14.08 1.20
N ILE A 307 -0.42 12.82 0.82
CA ILE A 307 -0.33 11.69 1.74
C ILE A 307 0.97 10.95 1.46
N SER A 308 1.83 10.90 2.47
CA SER A 308 3.08 10.14 2.43
C SER A 308 2.82 8.67 2.74
N LEU A 309 3.06 7.81 1.76
CA LEU A 309 3.11 6.37 1.91
C LEU A 309 4.57 6.00 2.24
N VAL A 310 4.86 5.89 3.52
CA VAL A 310 6.21 5.60 4.04
C VAL A 310 6.55 4.12 3.88
N HIS A 311 7.83 3.83 3.62
CA HIS A 311 8.39 2.49 3.61
C HIS A 311 7.97 1.69 4.85
N SER A 312 7.62 0.40 4.67
CA SER A 312 7.00 -0.40 5.73
C SER A 312 7.87 -0.54 6.98
N PHE A 313 9.19 -0.74 6.82
CA PHE A 313 10.14 -0.76 7.94
C PHE A 313 10.21 0.56 8.73
N ALA A 314 10.39 1.71 8.08
CA ALA A 314 10.35 3.01 8.77
C ALA A 314 9.00 3.26 9.48
N LYS A 315 7.91 2.78 8.90
CA LYS A 315 6.59 2.81 9.53
C LYS A 315 6.50 1.92 10.79
N LEU A 316 7.17 0.76 10.79
CA LEU A 316 7.29 -0.09 11.98
C LEU A 316 8.09 0.62 13.07
N VAL A 317 9.26 1.19 12.73
CA VAL A 317 10.12 1.94 13.67
C VAL A 317 9.35 3.09 14.33
N THR A 318 8.73 3.94 13.53
CA THR A 318 7.96 5.09 14.03
C THR A 318 6.77 4.66 14.89
N LYS A 319 6.13 3.52 14.57
CA LYS A 319 5.06 2.96 15.39
C LYS A 319 5.57 2.41 16.73
N LEU A 320 6.73 1.77 16.77
CA LEU A 320 7.37 1.32 18.02
C LEU A 320 7.64 2.51 18.95
N LEU A 321 8.28 3.55 18.42
CA LEU A 321 8.57 4.77 19.18
C LEU A 321 7.29 5.46 19.66
N ALA A 322 6.26 5.54 18.80
CA ALA A 322 4.97 6.10 19.18
C ALA A 322 4.28 5.28 20.27
N ASN A 323 4.36 3.95 20.24
CA ASN A 323 3.79 3.08 21.27
C ASN A 323 4.48 3.29 22.63
N ARG A 324 5.82 3.42 22.64
CA ARG A 324 6.58 3.77 23.84
C ARG A 324 6.14 5.10 24.41
N LEU A 325 6.13 6.16 23.59
CA LEU A 325 5.75 7.49 24.03
C LEU A 325 4.29 7.54 24.52
N ALA A 326 3.38 6.85 23.85
CA ALA A 326 1.96 6.81 24.20
C ALA A 326 1.71 6.33 25.64
N SER A 327 2.57 5.46 26.19
CA SER A 327 2.46 4.99 27.58
C SER A 327 2.73 6.08 28.63
N ARG A 328 3.34 7.21 28.24
CA ARG A 328 3.71 8.33 29.11
C ARG A 328 2.97 9.62 28.81
N LEU A 329 2.28 9.71 27.66
CA LEU A 329 1.61 10.95 27.22
C LEU A 329 0.60 11.50 28.22
N ASP A 330 -0.14 10.65 28.93
CA ASP A 330 -1.16 11.10 29.89
C ASP A 330 -0.57 11.89 31.08
N GLN A 331 0.72 11.68 31.38
CA GLN A 331 1.44 12.41 32.44
C GLN A 331 2.05 13.72 31.92
N MET A 332 2.35 13.77 30.62
CA MET A 332 3.10 14.87 30.00
C MET A 332 2.20 15.91 29.34
N VAL A 333 0.94 15.58 29.07
CA VAL A 333 0.04 16.42 28.30
C VAL A 333 -1.17 16.85 29.12
N SER A 334 -1.53 18.13 29.03
CA SER A 334 -2.71 18.70 29.68
C SER A 334 -3.99 17.92 29.34
N PRO A 335 -4.94 17.77 30.28
CA PRO A 335 -6.25 17.15 30.03
C PRO A 335 -7.02 17.76 28.86
N ASN A 336 -6.79 19.05 28.59
CA ASN A 336 -7.44 19.80 27.51
C ASN A 336 -6.96 19.38 26.11
N GLN A 337 -5.81 18.70 26.01
CA GLN A 337 -5.42 18.04 24.77
C GLN A 337 -6.13 16.70 24.68
N SER A 338 -7.02 16.57 23.70
CA SER A 338 -7.82 15.36 23.47
C SER A 338 -7.52 14.68 22.14
N ALA A 339 -6.93 15.41 21.18
CA ALA A 339 -6.61 14.88 19.87
C ALA A 339 -5.35 13.99 19.92
N PHE A 340 -5.44 12.80 19.32
CA PHE A 340 -4.33 11.85 19.12
C PHE A 340 -3.68 11.28 20.39
N ILE A 341 -4.36 11.35 21.53
CA ILE A 341 -3.94 10.71 22.79
C ILE A 341 -4.81 9.47 23.02
N LYS A 342 -4.18 8.35 23.38
CA LYS A 342 -4.89 7.12 23.75
C LYS A 342 -5.39 7.26 25.19
N LYS A 343 -6.55 7.89 25.37
CA LYS A 343 -7.20 7.97 26.69
C LYS A 343 -8.00 6.69 26.96
N ASP A 344 -7.85 6.10 28.14
CA ASP A 344 -8.83 5.15 28.65
C ASP A 344 -10.12 5.92 28.94
N LEU A 345 -11.17 5.64 28.18
CA LEU A 345 -12.48 6.30 28.24
C LEU A 345 -13.27 6.04 29.55
N TYR A 346 -12.61 5.68 30.65
CA TYR A 346 -13.22 5.33 31.93
C TYR A 346 -12.93 6.32 33.08
N ARG A 347 -12.30 7.47 32.82
CA ARG A 347 -12.18 8.57 33.80
C ARG A 347 -13.16 9.71 33.55
N THR A 348 -14.43 9.37 33.30
CA THR A 348 -15.53 10.33 33.34
C THR A 348 -16.65 9.75 34.18
N THR A 349 -16.42 9.71 35.49
CA THR A 349 -17.51 9.62 36.47
C THR A 349 -17.21 10.60 37.59
N LEU A 350 -18.02 11.67 37.56
CA LEU A 350 -18.27 12.74 38.55
C LEU A 350 -17.14 13.73 38.84
#